data_AF-A0A3P9M765-F1
#
_entry.id   AF-A0A3P9M765-F1
#
_cell.length_a   1.000
_cell.length_b   1.000
_cell.length_c   1.000
_cell.angle_alpha   90.00
_cell.angle_beta   90.00
_cell.angle_gamma   90.00
#
_symmetry.space_group_name_H-M   'P 1'
#
loop_
_entity.id
_entity.type
_entity.pdbx_description
1 polymer ?
#
loop_
_entity_poly.entity_id
_entity_poly.type
_entity_poly.pdbx_seq_one_letter_code
_entity_poly.pdbx_strand_id
1 'polypeptide(L)'
;MKEKHSHNMTSTPPMMGFLKSAEVSVLLMSILLCTADTYSNLASSNLDCMECRLEKNSIFSREGKPVYQCIGCCFSRAYPTPLRAMQTMTVPKNITSEATCCVAKHSHEFLFQTIEHTIPVRNHTECHCSTCYYHKM
;
A
#
# COMPACT_ATOMS: atom_id res chain seq x y z
N MET A 1 46.38 81.16 0.77
CA MET A 1 47.12 80.28 1.71
C MET A 1 46.31 79.01 1.91
N LYS A 2 46.90 77.86 1.54
CA LYS A 2 46.63 76.46 1.95
C LYS A 2 45.19 75.98 2.23
N GLU A 3 44.72 75.11 1.33
CA GLU A 3 44.35 73.70 1.56
C GLU A 3 43.46 73.32 2.78
N LYS A 4 42.31 72.66 2.53
CA LYS A 4 42.14 71.21 2.81
C LYS A 4 40.75 70.69 2.44
N HIS A 5 40.80 69.52 1.81
CA HIS A 5 39.73 68.56 1.54
C HIS A 5 38.97 68.16 2.81
N SER A 6 37.66 67.92 2.69
CA SER A 6 37.02 66.84 3.47
C SER A 6 35.78 66.33 2.76
N HIS A 7 35.86 65.06 2.34
CA HIS A 7 34.73 64.28 1.86
C HIS A 7 33.84 63.91 3.04
N ASN A 8 32.56 64.28 3.00
CA ASN A 8 31.56 63.65 3.86
C ASN A 8 30.81 62.60 3.04
N MET A 9 31.34 61.38 3.11
CA MET A 9 30.67 60.16 2.68
C MET A 9 29.49 59.91 3.61
N THR A 10 28.28 60.20 3.17
CA THR A 10 27.06 59.86 3.90
C THR A 10 26.91 58.34 3.88
N SER A 11 27.25 57.70 4.99
CA SER A 11 27.09 56.26 5.22
C SER A 11 25.60 55.91 5.24
N THR A 12 25.11 55.28 4.17
CA THR A 12 23.82 54.61 4.16
C THR A 12 23.90 53.42 5.12
N PRO A 13 23.02 53.28 6.12
CA PRO A 13 23.04 52.11 6.99
C PRO A 13 22.75 50.86 6.15
N PRO A 14 23.41 49.71 6.41
CA PRO A 14 23.04 48.47 5.77
C PRO A 14 21.64 48.13 6.26
N MET A 15 20.66 48.15 5.36
CA MET A 15 19.37 47.51 5.62
C MET A 15 19.69 46.03 5.88
N MET A 16 19.69 45.66 7.16
CA MET A 16 19.61 44.28 7.61
C MET A 16 18.36 43.72 6.95
N GLY A 17 18.56 42.94 5.89
CA GLY A 17 17.48 42.30 5.16
C GLY A 17 16.78 41.35 6.12
N PHE A 18 15.70 41.82 6.75
CA PHE A 18 14.64 40.96 7.24
C PHE A 18 14.07 40.28 6.00
N LEU A 19 14.74 39.22 5.55
CA LEU A 19 14.19 38.28 4.59
C LEU A 19 12.83 37.89 5.16
N LYS A 20 11.77 38.31 4.48
CA LYS A 20 10.38 38.34 4.94
C LYS A 20 10.11 37.15 5.84
N SER A 21 9.88 37.40 7.14
CA SER A 21 9.56 36.36 8.12
C SER A 21 8.40 35.46 7.67
N ALA A 22 7.48 36.04 6.90
CA ALA A 22 6.40 35.33 6.22
C ALA A 22 6.89 34.32 5.17
N GLU A 23 7.91 34.64 4.37
CA GLU A 23 8.43 33.75 3.32
C GLU A 23 9.18 32.56 3.92
N VAL A 24 9.99 32.80 4.97
CA VAL A 24 10.65 31.74 5.74
C VAL A 24 9.62 30.87 6.46
N SER A 25 8.57 31.48 7.02
CA SER A 25 7.46 30.75 7.66
C SER A 25 6.68 29.90 6.66
N VAL A 26 6.39 30.42 5.47
CA VAL A 26 5.73 29.68 4.40
C VAL A 26 6.58 28.52 3.92
N LEU A 27 7.89 28.72 3.73
CA LEU A 27 8.83 27.65 3.37
C LEU A 27 8.88 26.56 4.44
N LEU A 28 8.97 26.94 5.71
CA LEU A 28 8.98 25.99 6.83
C LEU A 28 7.66 25.20 6.91
N MET A 29 6.51 25.88 6.77
CA MET A 29 5.21 25.21 6.72
C MET A 29 5.07 24.28 5.52
N SER A 30 5.61 24.67 4.37
CA SER A 30 5.61 23.84 3.15
C SER A 30 6.45 22.58 3.36
N ILE A 31 7.62 22.69 3.99
CA ILE A 31 8.47 21.54 4.33
C ILE A 31 7.78 20.62 5.35
N LEU A 32 7.11 21.18 6.37
CA LEU A 32 6.36 20.40 7.35
C LEU A 32 5.17 19.66 6.71
N LEU A 33 4.46 20.30 5.78
CA LEU A 33 3.38 19.68 5.03
C LEU A 33 3.93 18.59 4.09
N CYS A 34 5.03 18.84 3.38
CA CYS A 34 5.66 17.85 2.51
C CYS A 34 6.18 16.64 3.30
N THR A 35 6.73 16.84 4.50
CA THR A 35 7.20 15.74 5.34
C THR A 35 6.04 14.97 5.99
N ALA A 36 4.95 15.64 6.36
CA ALA A 36 3.73 14.98 6.84
C ALA A 36 3.03 14.19 5.73
N ASP A 37 2.99 14.71 4.51
CA ASP A 37 2.44 14.02 3.34
C ASP A 37 3.35 12.86 2.94
N THR A 38 4.67 13.06 2.89
CA THR A 38 5.62 11.97 2.63
C THR A 38 5.59 10.91 3.74
N TYR A 39 5.41 11.29 5.01
CA TYR A 39 5.28 10.34 6.12
C TYR A 39 3.95 9.60 6.10
N SER A 40 2.85 10.25 5.73
CA SER A 40 1.55 9.60 5.53
C SER A 40 1.61 8.63 4.34
N ASN A 41 2.30 9.03 3.27
CA ASN A 41 2.59 8.18 2.12
C ASN A 41 3.62 7.08 2.43
N LEU A 42 4.54 7.28 3.37
CA LEU A 42 5.50 6.25 3.81
C LEU A 42 4.83 5.26 4.78
N ALA A 43 3.93 5.73 5.64
CA ALA A 43 3.07 4.90 6.49
C ALA A 43 2.07 4.11 5.65
N SER A 44 1.54 4.67 4.56
CA SER A 44 0.78 3.92 3.54
C SER A 44 1.68 3.00 2.70
N SER A 45 2.97 3.31 2.57
CA SER A 45 3.96 2.44 1.92
C SER A 45 4.40 1.24 2.78
N ASN A 46 3.86 1.07 3.98
CA ASN A 46 3.74 -0.27 4.58
C ASN A 46 2.72 -1.11 3.77
N LEU A 47 3.07 -1.39 2.51
CA LEU A 47 2.66 -2.51 1.67
C LEU A 47 1.14 -2.77 1.59
N ASP A 48 0.47 -1.87 0.86
CA ASP A 48 -0.91 -1.82 0.35
C ASP A 48 -1.45 -3.15 -0.22
N CYS A 49 -1.61 -4.17 0.61
CA CYS A 49 -2.39 -5.32 0.21
C CYS A 49 -3.86 -5.10 0.52
N MET A 50 -4.64 -4.94 -0.55
CA MET A 50 -6.08 -4.82 -0.51
C MET A 50 -6.70 -5.99 0.28
N GLU A 51 -7.58 -5.69 1.24
CA GLU A 51 -8.31 -6.70 1.99
C GLU A 51 -9.06 -7.64 1.05
N CYS A 52 -9.19 -8.92 1.44
CA CYS A 52 -9.94 -9.92 0.68
C CYS A 52 -11.35 -9.43 0.33
N ARG A 53 -11.63 -9.27 -0.96
CA ARG A 53 -12.86 -8.71 -1.48
C ARG A 53 -13.29 -9.36 -2.78
N LEU A 54 -14.52 -9.04 -3.17
CA LEU A 54 -15.06 -9.39 -4.47
C LEU A 54 -14.65 -8.34 -5.52
N GLU A 55 -14.07 -8.78 -6.62
CA GLU A 55 -13.61 -7.91 -7.70
C GLU A 55 -14.06 -8.44 -9.07
N LYS A 56 -14.36 -7.53 -10.00
CA LYS A 56 -14.82 -7.88 -11.34
C LYS A 56 -13.66 -8.46 -12.14
N ASN A 57 -13.83 -9.69 -12.63
CA ASN A 57 -12.84 -10.31 -13.51
C ASN A 57 -12.94 -9.67 -14.91
N SER A 58 -11.86 -9.07 -15.38
CA SER A 58 -11.82 -8.35 -16.67
C SER A 58 -11.88 -9.26 -17.90
N ILE A 59 -11.49 -10.53 -17.77
CA ILE A 59 -11.41 -11.50 -18.87
C ILE A 59 -12.77 -12.12 -19.14
N PHE A 60 -13.47 -12.55 -18.08
CA PHE A 60 -14.73 -13.29 -18.19
C PHE A 60 -15.98 -12.40 -18.11
N SER A 61 -15.83 -11.12 -17.79
CA SER A 61 -16.95 -10.17 -17.76
C SER A 61 -17.26 -9.61 -19.14
N ARG A 62 -18.55 -9.49 -19.47
CA ARG A 62 -19.06 -8.73 -20.63
C ARG A 62 -20.07 -7.66 -20.21
N GLU A 63 -20.47 -6.82 -21.15
CA GLU A 63 -21.52 -5.83 -20.93
C GLU A 63 -22.83 -6.52 -20.47
N GLY A 64 -23.41 -6.04 -19.37
CA GLY A 64 -24.60 -6.64 -18.74
C GLY A 64 -24.40 -8.01 -18.09
N LYS A 65 -23.21 -8.62 -18.17
CA LYS A 65 -22.90 -9.95 -17.61
C LYS A 65 -21.56 -9.95 -16.87
N PRO A 66 -21.48 -9.35 -15.66
CA PRO A 66 -20.26 -9.34 -14.88
C PRO A 66 -19.99 -10.70 -14.24
N VAL A 67 -18.72 -11.12 -14.27
CA VAL A 67 -18.20 -12.28 -13.53
C VAL A 67 -17.25 -11.75 -12.47
N TYR A 68 -17.47 -12.15 -11.23
CA TYR A 68 -16.69 -11.70 -10.08
C TYR A 68 -15.79 -12.82 -9.55
N GLN A 69 -14.66 -12.39 -8.99
CA GLN A 69 -13.64 -13.26 -8.41
C GLN A 69 -13.18 -12.67 -7.07
N CYS A 70 -12.80 -13.54 -6.15
CA CYS A 70 -12.24 -13.13 -4.86
C CYS A 70 -10.74 -12.86 -5.04
N ILE A 71 -10.31 -11.69 -4.60
CA ILE A 71 -8.93 -11.23 -4.66
C ILE A 71 -8.62 -10.39 -3.42
N GLY A 72 -7.34 -10.36 -3.04
CA GLY A 72 -6.85 -9.56 -1.93
C GLY A 72 -6.00 -10.40 -0.98
N CYS A 73 -5.60 -9.78 0.12
CA CYS A 73 -4.82 -10.40 1.16
C CYS A 73 -5.66 -10.94 2.32
N CYS A 74 -5.05 -11.91 2.97
CA CYS A 74 -5.50 -12.51 4.20
C CYS A 74 -4.30 -12.66 5.14
N PHE A 75 -4.56 -12.87 6.41
CA PHE A 75 -3.52 -13.00 7.42
C PHE A 75 -2.60 -14.19 7.14
N SER A 76 -1.29 -13.95 7.26
CA SER A 76 -0.28 -15.00 7.26
C SER A 76 0.88 -14.64 8.18
N ARG A 77 1.48 -15.64 8.83
CA ARG A 77 2.71 -15.50 9.61
C ARG A 77 3.52 -16.79 9.61
N ALA A 78 4.83 -16.63 9.77
CA ALA A 78 5.73 -17.73 10.05
C ALA A 78 6.50 -17.44 11.34
N TYR A 79 6.73 -18.47 12.15
CA TYR A 79 7.46 -18.35 13.41
C TYR A 79 8.17 -19.65 13.76
N PRO A 80 9.19 -19.62 14.64
CA PRO A 80 9.85 -20.83 15.10
C PRO A 80 8.87 -21.80 15.77
N THR A 81 8.86 -23.05 15.35
CA THR A 81 7.96 -24.06 15.89
C THR A 81 8.23 -24.27 17.38
N PRO A 82 7.21 -24.19 18.25
CA PRO A 82 7.38 -24.48 19.67
C PRO A 82 7.88 -25.92 19.89
N LEU A 83 8.83 -26.11 20.81
CA LEU A 83 9.40 -27.44 21.11
C LEU A 83 8.33 -28.50 21.40
N ARG A 84 7.25 -28.12 22.11
CA ARG A 84 6.11 -29.01 22.40
C ARG A 84 5.42 -29.50 21.13
N ALA A 85 5.22 -28.63 20.14
CA ALA A 85 4.62 -29.01 18.87
C ALA A 85 5.59 -29.86 18.03
N MET A 86 6.89 -29.58 18.08
CA MET A 86 7.90 -30.40 17.37
C MET A 86 7.90 -31.85 17.86
N GLN A 87 7.72 -32.10 19.15
CA GLN A 87 7.70 -33.44 19.74
C GLN A 87 6.54 -34.32 19.23
N THR A 88 5.44 -33.70 18.76
CA THR A 88 4.30 -34.44 18.22
C THR A 88 4.39 -34.70 16.71
N MET A 89 5.45 -34.23 16.03
CA MET A 89 5.62 -34.40 14.59
C MET A 89 6.42 -35.65 14.25
N THR A 90 5.93 -36.46 13.32
CA THR A 90 6.71 -37.57 12.74
C THR A 90 7.96 -37.08 12.02
N VAL A 91 7.85 -35.94 11.33
CA VAL A 91 8.97 -35.25 10.66
C VAL A 91 9.03 -33.82 11.20
N PRO A 92 9.96 -33.52 12.12
CA PRO A 92 10.05 -32.21 12.75
C PRO A 92 10.29 -31.08 11.73
N LYS A 93 9.63 -29.95 11.94
CA LYS A 93 9.83 -28.70 11.19
C LYS A 93 10.19 -27.58 12.16
N ASN A 94 11.27 -26.86 11.88
CA ASN A 94 11.75 -25.78 12.73
C ASN A 94 10.90 -24.50 12.61
N ILE A 95 10.17 -24.36 11.51
CA ILE A 95 9.29 -23.22 11.22
C ILE A 95 7.86 -23.72 11.08
N THR A 96 6.94 -23.03 11.76
CA THR A 96 5.50 -23.20 11.60
C THR A 96 4.96 -22.02 10.79
N SER A 97 4.09 -22.32 9.82
CA SER A 97 3.38 -21.32 9.02
C SER A 97 1.89 -21.39 9.31
N GLU A 98 1.32 -20.27 9.72
CA GLU A 98 -0.12 -20.08 9.86
C GLU A 98 -0.59 -19.11 8.78
N ALA A 99 -1.47 -19.56 7.91
CA ALA A 99 -1.94 -18.76 6.79
C ALA A 99 -3.43 -18.98 6.53
N THR A 100 -4.08 -17.90 6.13
CA THR A 100 -5.42 -17.88 5.55
C THR A 100 -5.35 -17.30 4.14
N CYS A 101 -6.25 -17.73 3.26
CA CYS A 101 -6.27 -17.33 1.85
C CYS A 101 -7.63 -16.73 1.50
N CYS A 102 -7.61 -15.76 0.58
CA CYS A 102 -8.83 -15.12 0.09
C CYS A 102 -9.54 -16.06 -0.87
N VAL A 103 -10.69 -16.59 -0.46
CA VAL A 103 -11.46 -17.58 -1.22
C VAL A 103 -12.94 -17.20 -1.26
N ALA A 104 -13.68 -17.82 -2.18
CA ALA A 104 -15.13 -17.66 -2.24
C ALA A 104 -15.80 -18.39 -1.08
N LYS A 105 -16.64 -17.68 -0.32
CA LYS A 105 -17.59 -18.30 0.62
C LYS A 105 -18.76 -18.89 -0.14
N HIS A 106 -19.26 -18.14 -1.13
CA HIS A 106 -20.36 -18.53 -1.99
C HIS A 106 -20.05 -18.22 -3.45
N SER A 107 -20.38 -19.15 -4.33
CA SER A 107 -20.25 -19.00 -5.78
C SER A 107 -21.30 -19.86 -6.49
N HIS A 108 -21.60 -19.51 -7.73
CA HIS A 108 -22.41 -20.33 -8.63
C HIS A 108 -21.64 -20.60 -9.93
N GLU A 109 -22.07 -21.62 -10.66
CA GLU A 109 -21.52 -21.89 -11.98
C GLU A 109 -22.06 -20.87 -12.99
N PHE A 110 -21.18 -20.33 -13.82
CA PHE A 110 -21.49 -19.43 -14.91
C PHE A 110 -20.85 -19.98 -16.19
N LEU A 111 -21.65 -20.11 -17.24
CA LEU A 111 -21.19 -20.59 -18.53
C LEU A 111 -20.72 -19.40 -19.37
N PHE A 112 -19.41 -19.25 -19.50
CA PHE A 112 -18.81 -18.23 -20.35
C PHE A 112 -18.72 -18.73 -21.80
N GLN A 113 -19.40 -18.05 -22.72
CA GLN A 113 -19.47 -18.46 -24.12
C GLN A 113 -18.42 -17.73 -24.96
N THR A 114 -17.46 -18.45 -25.52
CA THR A 114 -16.54 -17.97 -26.57
C THR A 114 -17.13 -18.26 -27.95
N ILE A 115 -16.40 -17.90 -29.02
CA ILE A 115 -16.83 -18.17 -30.40
C ILE A 115 -16.91 -19.68 -30.65
N GLU A 116 -15.99 -20.45 -30.07
CA GLU A 116 -15.81 -21.89 -30.35
C GLU A 116 -16.37 -22.78 -29.22
N HIS A 117 -16.38 -22.30 -27.97
CA HIS A 117 -16.58 -23.15 -26.80
C HIS A 117 -17.40 -22.49 -25.70
N THR A 118 -17.94 -23.32 -24.81
CA THR A 118 -18.53 -22.89 -23.54
C THR A 118 -17.61 -23.32 -22.41
N ILE A 119 -17.15 -22.36 -21.61
CA ILE A 119 -16.22 -22.57 -20.51
C ILE A 119 -16.98 -22.39 -19.19
N PRO A 120 -17.12 -23.43 -18.36
CA PRO A 120 -17.69 -23.27 -17.03
C PRO A 120 -16.69 -22.53 -16.14
N VAL A 121 -17.12 -21.40 -15.58
CA VAL A 121 -16.37 -20.62 -14.59
C VAL A 121 -17.19 -20.47 -13.31
N ARG A 122 -16.53 -20.19 -12.19
CA ARG A 122 -17.23 -19.88 -10.93
C ARG A 122 -17.39 -18.37 -10.82
N ASN A 123 -18.63 -17.92 -10.71
CA ASN A 123 -18.94 -16.54 -10.41
C ASN A 123 -19.10 -16.39 -8.90
N HIS A 124 -18.18 -15.67 -8.28
CA HIS A 124 -18.16 -15.50 -6.83
C HIS A 124 -19.21 -14.47 -6.39
N THR A 125 -19.74 -14.64 -5.19
CA THR A 125 -20.77 -13.76 -4.63
C THR A 125 -20.40 -13.21 -3.25
N GLU A 126 -19.53 -13.90 -2.52
CA GLU A 126 -19.01 -13.47 -1.21
C GLU A 126 -17.60 -14.06 -1.02
N CYS A 127 -16.72 -13.29 -0.39
CA CYS A 127 -15.33 -13.66 -0.13
C CYS A 127 -15.02 -13.67 1.37
N HIS A 128 -14.13 -14.56 1.80
CA HIS A 128 -13.60 -14.59 3.16
C HIS A 128 -12.19 -15.17 3.21
N CYS A 129 -11.49 -14.89 4.31
CA CYS A 129 -10.20 -15.52 4.60
C CYS A 129 -10.41 -16.90 5.23
N SER A 130 -9.95 -17.94 4.54
CA SER A 130 -10.16 -19.34 4.92
C SER A 130 -8.93 -20.22 4.71
N THR A 131 -9.10 -21.54 4.82
CA THR A 131 -8.05 -22.53 4.60
C THR A 131 -7.41 -22.40 3.21
N CYS A 132 -6.09 -22.36 3.18
CA CYS A 132 -5.29 -22.38 1.96
C CYS A 132 -5.03 -23.82 1.48
N TYR A 133 -5.55 -24.22 0.32
CA TYR A 133 -5.31 -25.57 -0.22
C TYR A 133 -4.04 -25.69 -1.08
N TYR A 134 -3.65 -24.63 -1.78
CA TYR A 134 -2.59 -24.69 -2.81
C TYR A 134 -1.35 -23.84 -2.45
N HIS A 135 -1.13 -23.56 -1.17
CA HIS A 135 -0.03 -22.70 -0.71
C HIS A 135 1.27 -23.45 -0.36
N LYS A 136 1.25 -24.79 -0.36
CA LYS A 136 2.40 -25.64 -0.03
C LYS A 136 2.99 -26.25 -1.30
N MET A 137 4.31 -26.33 -1.34
CA MET A 137 5.10 -27.05 -2.35
C MET A 137 5.49 -28.43 -1.84
#